data_AF-A0A849NCW0-F1
#
_entry.id   AF-A0A849NCW0-F1
#
_cell.length_a   1.000
_cell.length_b   1.000
_cell.length_c   1.000
_cell.angle_alpha   90.00
_cell.angle_beta   90.00
_cell.angle_gamma   90.00
#
_symmetry.space_group_name_H-M   'P 1'
#
loop_
_entity.id
_entity.type
_entity.pdbx_description
1 polymer ?
#
loop_
_entity_poly.entity_id
_entity_poly.type
_entity_poly.pdbx_seq_one_letter_code
_entity_poly.pdbx_strand_id
1 'polypeptide(L)'
;MNLKWLRDLDENLLEEEHKEICSLIGIDNFIKIYEKFNRVSIYLSTKSLSRLKKIYIHQHSHLPVKKLARKLEASERFVYQVLDDPPPVEITHYNK
;
A
#
# COMPACT_ATOMS: atom_id res chain seq x y z
N MET A 1 -2.56 15.97 -17.31
CA MET A 1 -1.31 16.60 -17.80
C MET A 1 -0.57 15.52 -18.58
N ASN A 2 0.07 15.82 -19.72
CA ASN A 2 0.87 14.84 -20.45
C ASN A 2 2.35 15.10 -20.14
N LEU A 3 3.01 14.15 -19.49
CA LEU A 3 4.39 14.25 -19.00
C LEU A 3 5.34 13.26 -19.66
N LYS A 4 4.99 12.75 -20.84
CA LYS A 4 5.86 11.80 -21.58
C LYS A 4 7.25 12.37 -21.90
N TRP A 5 7.38 13.70 -21.98
CA TRP A 5 8.65 14.40 -22.21
C TRP A 5 9.67 14.18 -21.09
N LEU A 6 9.24 13.76 -19.88
CA LEU A 6 10.17 13.41 -18.79
C LEU A 6 11.09 12.23 -19.14
N ARG A 7 10.74 11.41 -20.14
CA ARG A 7 11.58 10.31 -20.62
C ARG A 7 12.86 10.78 -21.30
N ASP A 8 12.87 12.01 -21.79
CA ASP A 8 13.99 12.58 -22.52
C ASP A 8 15.00 13.26 -21.56
N LEU A 9 14.68 13.29 -20.26
CA LEU A 9 15.54 13.86 -19.23
C LEU A 9 16.33 12.77 -18.48
N ASP A 10 17.52 13.15 -18.01
CA ASP A 10 18.27 12.35 -17.05
C ASP A 10 17.55 12.35 -15.68
N GLU A 11 17.28 11.17 -15.14
CA GLU A 11 16.66 10.98 -13.82
C GLU A 11 17.48 11.65 -12.70
N ASN A 12 18.78 11.88 -12.90
CA ASN A 12 19.63 12.63 -11.97
C ASN A 12 19.23 14.10 -11.79
N LEU A 13 18.33 14.63 -12.63
CA LEU A 13 17.78 15.98 -12.49
C LEU A 13 16.56 16.03 -11.56
N LEU A 14 16.00 14.89 -11.15
CA LEU A 14 14.91 14.84 -10.20
C LEU A 14 15.40 15.22 -8.78
N GLU A 15 14.49 15.61 -7.89
CA GLU A 15 14.78 15.72 -6.45
C GLU A 15 15.05 14.34 -5.84
N GLU A 16 15.83 14.25 -4.76
CA GLU A 16 16.27 12.96 -4.18
C GLU A 16 15.10 11.98 -3.93
N GLU A 17 14.03 12.43 -3.28
CA GLU A 17 12.85 11.58 -3.02
C GLU A 17 12.20 11.07 -4.31
N HIS A 18 12.17 11.90 -5.36
CA HIS A 18 11.63 11.52 -6.66
C HIS A 18 12.56 10.58 -7.42
N LYS A 19 13.89 10.72 -7.27
CA LYS A 19 14.85 9.75 -7.79
C LYS A 19 14.64 8.39 -7.15
N GLU A 20 14.51 8.33 -5.83
CA GLU A 20 14.27 7.08 -5.11
C GLU A 20 13.00 6.40 -5.61
N ILE A 21 11.89 7.14 -5.69
CA ILE A 21 10.63 6.61 -6.22
C ILE A 21 10.80 6.15 -7.68
N CYS A 22 11.38 6.98 -8.54
CA CYS A 22 11.59 6.67 -9.96
C CYS A 22 12.46 5.42 -10.14
N SER A 23 13.55 5.29 -9.38
CA SER A 23 14.43 4.12 -9.42
C SER A 23 13.72 2.83 -8.98
N LEU A 24 12.76 2.93 -8.06
CA LEU A 24 12.01 1.79 -7.53
C LEU A 24 10.95 1.29 -8.53
N ILE A 25 10.27 2.20 -9.24
CA ILE A 25 9.09 1.86 -10.06
C ILE A 25 9.28 2.06 -11.57
N GLY A 26 10.38 2.67 -11.97
CA GLY A 26 10.70 3.11 -13.34
C GLY A 26 9.99 4.39 -13.76
N ILE A 27 10.62 5.13 -14.70
CA ILE A 27 10.15 6.43 -15.23
C ILE A 27 8.70 6.38 -15.74
N ASP A 28 8.28 5.29 -16.38
CA ASP A 28 6.93 5.16 -16.92
C ASP A 28 5.85 5.14 -15.84
N ASN A 29 6.12 4.52 -14.70
CA ASN A 29 5.16 4.50 -13.59
C ASN A 29 5.24 5.79 -12.78
N PHE A 30 6.44 6.37 -12.65
CA PHE A 30 6.61 7.70 -12.07
C PHE A 30 5.78 8.75 -12.81
N ILE A 31 5.83 8.76 -14.16
CA ILE A 31 4.99 9.63 -15.00
C ILE A 31 3.50 9.42 -14.70
N LYS A 32 3.02 8.17 -14.64
CA LYS A 32 1.60 7.88 -14.34
C LYS A 32 1.17 8.43 -12.97
N ILE A 33 2.02 8.29 -11.96
CA ILE A 33 1.76 8.84 -10.62
C ILE A 33 1.65 10.36 -10.71
N TYR A 34 2.64 11.01 -11.31
CA TYR A 34 2.67 12.46 -11.44
C TYR A 34 1.48 13.00 -12.23
N GLU A 35 1.14 12.38 -13.37
CA GLU A 35 0.00 12.81 -14.18
C GLU A 35 -1.34 12.71 -13.44
N LYS A 36 -1.48 11.71 -12.56
CA LYS A 36 -2.71 11.44 -11.82
C LYS A 36 -2.81 12.20 -10.49
N PHE A 37 -1.70 12.40 -9.81
CA PHE A 37 -1.67 12.89 -8.43
C PHE A 37 -0.92 14.22 -8.24
N ASN A 38 -0.48 14.91 -9.30
CA ASN A 38 0.23 16.21 -9.20
C ASN A 38 -0.47 17.32 -8.40
N ARG A 39 -1.76 17.18 -8.07
CA ARG A 39 -2.53 18.15 -7.28
C ARG A 39 -2.85 17.67 -5.88
N VAL A 40 -2.28 16.54 -5.46
CA VAL A 40 -2.58 15.89 -4.18
C VAL A 40 -1.27 15.52 -3.52
N SER A 41 -1.10 15.90 -2.25
CA SER A 41 -0.02 15.35 -1.43
C SER A 41 -0.37 13.90 -1.07
N ILE A 42 0.45 12.95 -1.51
CA ILE A 42 0.28 11.53 -1.18
C ILE A 42 1.00 11.25 0.15
N TYR A 43 0.24 11.05 1.21
CA TYR A 43 0.78 10.62 2.50
C TYR A 43 0.57 9.12 2.72
N LEU A 44 1.67 8.38 2.83
CA LEU A 44 1.66 6.93 3.08
C LEU A 44 1.56 6.64 4.59
N SER A 45 0.35 6.75 5.13
CA SER A 45 0.10 6.51 6.56
C SER A 45 0.20 5.03 6.95
N THR A 46 0.92 4.75 8.04
CA THR A 46 0.92 3.42 8.70
C THR A 46 -0.46 3.01 9.23
N LYS A 47 -1.35 3.97 9.52
CA LYS A 47 -2.74 3.69 9.95
C LYS A 47 -3.53 2.97 8.86
N SER A 48 -3.35 3.37 7.60
CA SER A 48 -3.97 2.71 6.45
C SER A 48 -3.46 1.28 6.31
N LEU A 49 -2.17 1.05 6.51
CA LEU A 49 -1.58 -0.29 6.47
C LEU A 49 -2.13 -1.18 7.58
N SER A 50 -2.28 -0.67 8.80
CA SER A 50 -2.89 -1.43 9.91
C SER A 50 -4.32 -1.85 9.60
N ARG A 51 -5.14 -0.97 9.01
CA ARG A 51 -6.49 -1.31 8.54
C ARG A 51 -6.47 -2.42 7.49
N LEU A 52 -5.57 -2.34 6.50
CA LEU A 52 -5.41 -3.38 5.48
C LEU A 52 -4.97 -4.72 6.07
N LYS A 53 -4.06 -4.71 7.06
CA LYS A 53 -3.68 -5.92 7.81
C LYS A 53 -4.90 -6.54 8.50
N LYS A 54 -5.77 -5.75 9.13
CA LYS A 54 -7.01 -6.25 9.74
C LYS A 54 -7.91 -6.95 8.72
N ILE A 55 -8.14 -6.31 7.58
CA ILE A 55 -8.94 -6.87 6.49
C ILE A 55 -8.36 -8.21 6.02
N TYR A 56 -7.05 -8.26 5.79
CA TYR A 56 -6.36 -9.47 5.36
C TYR A 56 -6.53 -10.62 6.36
N ILE A 57 -6.41 -10.33 7.67
CA ILE A 57 -6.57 -11.32 8.75
C ILE A 57 -7.98 -11.93 8.72
N HIS A 58 -9.04 -11.11 8.61
CA HIS A 58 -10.41 -11.63 8.54
C HIS A 58 -10.65 -12.48 7.28
N GLN A 59 -10.15 -12.03 6.12
CA GLN A 59 -10.28 -12.78 4.86
C GLN A 59 -9.53 -14.13 4.88
N HIS A 60 -8.51 -14.25 5.73
CA HIS A 60 -7.67 -15.44 5.84
C HIS A 60 -7.72 -16.05 7.25
N SER A 61 -8.86 -15.92 7.94
CA SER A 61 -9.05 -16.41 9.31
C SER A 61 -8.88 -17.93 9.46
N HIS A 62 -8.97 -18.66 8.35
CA HIS A 62 -8.69 -20.09 8.27
C HIS A 62 -7.20 -20.45 8.36
N LEU A 63 -6.28 -19.50 8.21
CA LEU A 63 -4.84 -19.74 8.31
C LEU A 63 -4.35 -19.72 9.77
N PRO A 64 -3.29 -20.47 10.11
CA PRO A 64 -2.70 -20.42 11.45
C PRO A 64 -2.25 -19.02 11.85
N VAL A 65 -2.55 -18.61 13.09
CA VAL A 65 -2.21 -17.28 13.63
C VAL A 65 -0.73 -16.95 13.47
N LYS A 66 0.17 -17.88 13.79
CA LYS A 66 1.62 -17.71 13.62
C LYS A 66 2.03 -17.41 12.17
N LYS A 67 1.34 -17.99 11.19
CA LYS A 67 1.59 -17.74 9.75
C LYS A 67 1.14 -16.33 9.37
N LEU A 68 -0.03 -15.91 9.85
CA LEU A 68 -0.55 -14.55 9.64
C LEU A 68 0.36 -13.50 10.29
N ALA A 69 0.76 -13.71 11.55
CA ALA A 69 1.64 -12.82 12.31
C ALA A 69 2.98 -12.62 11.59
N ARG A 70 3.63 -13.71 11.15
CA ARG A 70 4.89 -13.64 10.40
C ARG A 70 4.74 -12.93 9.06
N LYS A 71 3.68 -13.25 8.28
CA LYS A 71 3.46 -12.66 6.96
C LYS A 71 3.20 -11.16 7.03
N LEU A 72 2.50 -10.72 8.06
CA LEU A 72 2.08 -9.33 8.23
C LEU A 72 3.02 -8.53 9.12
N GLU A 73 4.15 -9.09 9.54
CA GLU A 73 5.09 -8.47 10.48
C GLU A 73 4.35 -7.86 11.68
N ALA A 74 3.54 -8.70 12.33
CA ALA A 74 2.70 -8.32 13.46
C ALA A 74 2.86 -9.34 14.61
N SER A 75 2.45 -8.95 15.82
CA SER A 75 2.42 -9.89 16.94
C SER A 75 1.24 -10.86 16.81
N GLU A 76 1.38 -12.08 17.32
CA GLU A 76 0.25 -13.03 17.39
C GLU A 76 -0.91 -12.43 18.21
N ARG A 77 -0.60 -11.66 19.26
CA ARG A 77 -1.60 -10.91 20.05
C ARG A 77 -2.44 -9.96 19.20
N PHE A 78 -1.81 -9.23 18.28
CA PHE A 78 -2.55 -8.36 17.36
C PHE A 78 -3.48 -9.17 16.46
N VAL A 79 -3.03 -10.33 15.97
CA VAL A 79 -3.86 -11.20 15.11
C VAL A 79 -5.07 -11.74 15.89
N TYR A 80 -4.87 -12.23 17.12
CA TYR A 80 -5.97 -12.67 17.98
C TYR A 80 -6.97 -11.54 18.24
N GLN A 81 -6.49 -10.36 18.63
CA GLN A 81 -7.34 -9.19 18.86
C GLN A 81 -8.20 -8.85 17.63
N VAL A 82 -7.61 -8.91 16.43
CA VAL A 82 -8.35 -8.65 15.20
C VAL A 82 -9.38 -9.73 14.93
N LEU A 83 -9.08 -11.00 15.17
CA LEU A 83 -10.04 -12.09 14.98
C LEU A 83 -11.23 -12.02 15.96
N ASP A 84 -11.01 -11.43 17.14
CA ASP A 84 -12.06 -11.17 18.14
C ASP A 84 -12.90 -9.91 17.82
N ASP A 85 -12.33 -8.93 17.12
CA ASP A 85 -13.05 -7.75 16.62
C ASP A 85 -14.07 -8.16 15.53
N PRO A 86 -15.22 -7.46 15.40
CA PRO A 86 -16.12 -7.67 14.27
C PRO A 86 -15.41 -7.31 12.94
N PRO A 87 -15.67 -8.05 11.85
CA PRO A 87 -15.02 -7.80 10.57
C PRO A 87 -15.35 -6.40 10.06
N PRO A 88 -14.40 -5.72 9.41
CA PRO A 88 -14.64 -4.43 8.76
C PRO A 88 -15.81 -4.50 7.79
N VAL A 89 -16.63 -3.44 7.77
CA VAL A 89 -17.83 -3.32 6.93
C VAL A 89 -17.51 -3.50 5.44
N GLU A 90 -16.26 -3.24 5.01
CA GLU A 90 -15.86 -3.42 3.61
C GLU A 90 -15.81 -4.89 3.15
N ILE A 91 -15.76 -5.86 4.07
CA ILE A 91 -15.66 -7.28 3.74
C ILE A 91 -17.03 -7.93 3.51
N THR A 92 -18.11 -7.33 4.02
CA THR A 92 -19.47 -7.90 3.91
C THR A 92 -20.05 -7.81 2.49
N HIS A 93 -19.43 -7.06 1.59
CA HIS A 93 -19.88 -6.87 0.20
C HIS A 93 -19.13 -7.73 -0.83
N TYR A 94 -18.14 -8.51 -0.43
CA TYR A 94 -17.34 -9.34 -1.37
C TYR A 94 -17.90 -10.76 -1.60
N ASN A 95 -19.02 -11.12 -0.96
CA ASN A 95 -19.75 -12.36 -1.24
C ASN A 95 -20.96 -12.07 -2.15
N LYS A 96 -20.71 -11.72 -3.41
CA LYS A 96 -21.69 -11.80 -4.50
C LYS A 96 -21.05 -12.44 -5.72
#